data_AF-A0A9E3DWL6-F1
#
_entry.id   AF-A0A9E3DWL6-F1
#
_cell.length_a   1.000
_cell.length_b   1.000
_cell.length_c   1.000
_cell.angle_alpha   90.00
_cell.angle_beta   90.00
_cell.angle_gamma   90.00
#
_symmetry.space_group_name_H-M   'P 1'
#
loop_
_entity.id
_entity.type
_entity.pdbx_description
1 polymer ?
#
loop_
_entity_poly.entity_id
_entity_poly.type
_entity_poly.pdbx_seq_one_letter_code
_entity_poly.pdbx_strand_id
1 'polypeptide(L)'
;MAELAASVVDLHYHAGPDLYRRRHSVLEAGRHYARLGGWVVVKSHLGSTAASAWEARQEGLPVSGSLTLNHIGGGLDVRTIERAVYQHGDDGPARLVVYLPTVVDRTHACGLSRVPFHPLLDPAALTGLRVADESGALVPAVHEVLRAARDLCVVLATGHANREETLRIVDAAVDSGLDRL
;
A
#
# COMPACT_ATOMS: atom_id res chain seq x y z
N MET A 1 12.92 -17.34 -9.15
CA MET A 1 11.64 -17.04 -8.45
C MET A 1 10.61 -18.03 -8.94
N ALA A 2 9.84 -18.66 -8.06
CA ALA A 2 8.72 -19.50 -8.46
C ALA A 2 7.71 -18.64 -9.24
N GLU A 3 7.15 -19.18 -10.31
CA GLU A 3 6.13 -18.51 -11.11
C GLU A 3 4.82 -18.43 -10.30
N LEU A 4 4.20 -17.25 -10.26
CA LEU A 4 2.93 -17.05 -9.57
C LEU A 4 1.80 -17.73 -10.37
N ALA A 5 1.49 -18.97 -10.04
CA ALA A 5 0.40 -19.72 -10.66
C ALA A 5 -0.95 -19.31 -10.03
N ALA A 6 -1.49 -18.16 -10.47
CA ALA A 6 -2.80 -17.66 -10.03
C ALA A 6 -3.69 -17.30 -11.23
N SER A 7 -4.97 -17.65 -11.16
CA SER A 7 -5.99 -17.29 -12.16
C SER A 7 -6.39 -15.82 -12.09
N VAL A 8 -6.25 -15.22 -10.91
CA VAL A 8 -6.60 -13.83 -10.61
C VAL A 8 -5.64 -13.29 -9.54
N VAL A 9 -5.22 -12.03 -9.69
CA VAL A 9 -4.42 -11.32 -8.69
C VAL A 9 -5.16 -10.05 -8.31
N ASP A 10 -5.59 -9.95 -7.06
CA ASP A 10 -6.16 -8.72 -6.50
C ASP A 10 -5.07 -7.92 -5.80
N LEU A 11 -4.69 -6.79 -6.41
CA LEU A 11 -3.60 -5.95 -5.93
C LEU A 11 -4.01 -5.04 -4.76
N HIS A 12 -5.29 -4.86 -4.49
CA HIS A 12 -5.79 -3.89 -3.51
C HIS A 12 -7.01 -4.44 -2.77
N TYR A 13 -6.76 -5.27 -1.77
CA TYR A 13 -7.81 -5.79 -0.90
C TYR A 13 -7.67 -5.33 0.54
N HIS A 14 -8.68 -4.65 1.07
CA HIS A 14 -8.66 -4.22 2.46
C HIS A 14 -9.10 -5.36 3.41
N ALA A 15 -8.18 -5.87 4.21
CA ALA A 15 -8.41 -6.94 5.19
C ALA A 15 -7.59 -6.74 6.47
N GLY A 16 -8.10 -7.29 7.59
CA GLY A 16 -7.47 -7.14 8.90
C GLY A 16 -7.61 -5.74 9.51
N PRO A 17 -6.73 -5.36 10.44
CA PRO A 17 -6.70 -4.03 11.05
C PRO A 17 -6.48 -2.93 10.02
N ASP A 18 -7.35 -1.92 10.04
CA ASP A 18 -7.34 -0.78 9.13
C ASP A 18 -8.00 0.42 9.81
N LEU A 19 -8.14 1.55 9.12
CA LEU A 19 -8.91 2.69 9.63
C LEU A 19 -10.37 2.35 9.90
N TYR A 20 -10.92 1.41 9.12
CA TYR A 20 -12.32 1.02 9.19
C TYR A 20 -12.44 -0.49 9.33
N ARG A 21 -13.52 -0.95 9.95
CA ARG A 21 -13.83 -2.38 10.04
C ARG A 21 -13.92 -3.00 8.65
N ARG A 22 -13.16 -4.07 8.43
CA ARG A 22 -13.10 -4.81 7.17
C ARG A 22 -13.91 -6.09 7.26
N ARG A 23 -14.32 -6.60 6.10
CA ARG A 23 -15.16 -7.80 5.98
C ARG A 23 -14.42 -9.07 6.42
N HIS A 24 -13.11 -9.11 6.18
CA HIS A 24 -12.28 -10.29 6.43
C HIS A 24 -11.01 -9.89 7.18
N SER A 25 -10.52 -10.79 8.02
CA SER A 25 -9.13 -10.85 8.45
C SER A 25 -8.20 -11.22 7.29
N VAL A 26 -6.89 -11.06 7.48
CA VAL A 26 -5.87 -11.47 6.50
C VAL A 26 -5.98 -12.97 6.18
N LEU A 27 -6.16 -13.82 7.21
CA LEU A 27 -6.29 -15.27 7.03
C LEU A 27 -7.58 -15.65 6.28
N GLU A 28 -8.71 -15.00 6.59
CA GLU A 28 -9.97 -15.23 5.87
C GLU A 28 -9.89 -14.82 4.41
N ALA A 29 -9.25 -13.68 4.12
CA ALA A 29 -8.99 -13.24 2.75
C ALA A 29 -8.11 -14.27 2.01
N GLY A 30 -7.00 -14.71 2.61
CA GLY A 30 -6.12 -15.74 2.04
C GLY A 30 -6.86 -17.03 1.74
N ARG A 31 -7.67 -17.54 2.68
CA ARG A 31 -8.51 -18.74 2.47
C ARG A 31 -9.54 -18.54 1.35
N HIS A 32 -10.07 -17.32 1.19
CA HIS A 32 -11.00 -17.00 0.11
C HIS A 32 -10.31 -17.07 -1.25
N TYR A 33 -9.17 -16.42 -1.41
CA TYR A 33 -8.41 -16.41 -2.66
C TYR A 33 -7.82 -17.79 -2.99
N ALA A 34 -7.41 -18.58 -1.98
CA ALA A 34 -6.98 -19.96 -2.17
C ALA A 34 -8.05 -20.83 -2.86
N ARG A 35 -9.33 -20.69 -2.47
CA ARG A 35 -10.44 -21.43 -3.10
C ARG A 35 -10.71 -21.02 -4.55
N LEU A 36 -10.31 -19.81 -4.93
CA LEU A 36 -10.45 -19.29 -6.29
C LEU A 36 -9.23 -19.61 -7.17
N GLY A 37 -8.18 -20.20 -6.60
CA GLY A 37 -6.87 -20.30 -7.26
C GLY A 37 -6.27 -18.92 -7.55
N GLY A 38 -6.58 -17.92 -6.71
CA GLY A 38 -6.14 -16.54 -6.86
C GLY A 38 -5.07 -16.14 -5.83
N TRP A 39 -4.56 -14.92 -5.99
CA TRP A 39 -3.61 -14.28 -5.08
C TRP A 39 -4.13 -12.91 -4.64
N VAL A 40 -3.86 -12.52 -3.39
CA VAL A 40 -4.33 -11.24 -2.85
C VAL A 40 -3.20 -10.44 -2.20
N VAL A 41 -3.17 -9.15 -2.49
CA VAL A 41 -2.35 -8.16 -1.80
C VAL A 41 -3.22 -7.42 -0.79
N VAL A 42 -2.96 -7.66 0.50
CA VAL A 42 -3.76 -7.04 1.57
C VAL A 42 -3.25 -5.65 1.91
N LYS A 43 -4.16 -4.69 2.09
CA LYS A 43 -3.86 -3.27 2.33
C LYS A 43 -4.51 -2.73 3.59
N SER A 44 -3.78 -1.86 4.26
CA SER A 44 -4.26 -1.07 5.39
C SER A 44 -3.86 0.39 5.24
N HIS A 45 -4.76 1.31 5.57
CA HIS A 45 -4.47 2.75 5.66
C HIS A 45 -3.65 3.07 6.93
N LEU A 46 -3.53 2.13 7.88
CA LEU A 46 -2.71 2.29 9.08
C LEU A 46 -1.21 2.09 8.81
N GLY A 47 -0.82 1.56 7.65
CA GLY A 47 0.59 1.38 7.28
C GLY A 47 0.87 0.03 6.63
N SER A 48 1.88 -0.68 7.14
CA SER A 48 2.36 -1.96 6.59
C SER A 48 1.46 -3.14 6.98
N THR A 49 1.17 -4.00 6.02
CA THR A 49 0.57 -5.34 6.22
C THR A 49 1.56 -6.46 5.94
N ALA A 50 2.84 -6.14 5.71
CA ALA A 50 3.87 -7.08 5.30
C ALA A 50 4.04 -8.25 6.28
N ALA A 51 4.15 -7.95 7.59
CA ALA A 51 4.34 -8.97 8.61
C ALA A 51 3.14 -9.93 8.73
N SER A 52 1.90 -9.41 8.71
CA SER A 52 0.71 -10.27 8.78
C SER A 52 0.49 -11.10 7.51
N ALA A 53 0.87 -10.56 6.35
CA ALA A 53 0.88 -11.32 5.11
C ALA A 53 1.96 -12.40 5.09
N TRP A 54 3.14 -12.13 5.67
CA TRP A 54 4.20 -13.12 5.83
C TRP A 54 3.71 -14.30 6.69
N GLU A 55 3.15 -14.04 7.86
CA GLU A 55 2.56 -15.08 8.73
C GLU A 55 1.49 -15.91 7.98
N ALA A 56 0.63 -15.26 7.19
CA ALA A 56 -0.37 -15.97 6.39
C ALA A 56 0.26 -16.89 5.33
N ARG A 57 1.39 -16.51 4.73
CA ARG A 57 2.13 -17.39 3.81
C ARG A 57 2.78 -18.57 4.52
N GLN A 58 3.16 -18.43 5.79
CA GLN A 58 3.65 -19.57 6.58
C GLN A 58 2.56 -20.63 6.80
N GLU A 59 1.29 -20.23 6.76
CA GLU A 59 0.13 -21.15 6.71
C GLU A 59 -0.21 -21.66 5.29
N GLY A 60 0.61 -21.32 4.28
CA GLY A 60 0.39 -21.72 2.88
C GLY A 60 -0.69 -20.91 2.14
N LEU A 61 -1.09 -19.74 2.65
CA LEU A 61 -2.12 -18.91 2.02
C LEU A 61 -1.53 -17.99 0.92
N PRO A 62 -2.28 -17.71 -0.16
CA PRO A 62 -1.81 -16.92 -1.30
C PRO A 62 -1.92 -15.40 -1.04
N VAL A 63 -1.14 -14.91 -0.06
CA VAL A 63 -1.24 -13.53 0.44
C VAL A 63 0.10 -12.79 0.35
N SER A 64 0.06 -11.58 -0.19
CA SER A 64 1.16 -10.60 -0.12
C SER A 64 0.75 -9.38 0.67
N GLY A 65 1.74 -8.72 1.28
CA GLY A 65 1.53 -7.49 2.00
C GLY A 65 1.62 -6.27 1.08
N SER A 66 1.29 -5.12 1.66
CA SER A 66 1.53 -3.81 1.09
C SER A 66 1.92 -2.83 2.19
N LEU A 67 2.34 -1.64 1.78
CA LEU A 67 2.60 -0.50 2.64
C LEU A 67 1.82 0.70 2.13
N THR A 68 1.07 1.38 2.99
CA THR A 68 0.48 2.69 2.65
C THR A 68 1.22 3.81 3.38
N LEU A 69 1.83 4.74 2.63
CA LEU A 69 2.66 5.84 3.13
C LEU A 69 1.83 7.02 3.70
N ASN A 70 0.79 6.73 4.48
CA ASN A 70 0.06 7.75 5.24
C ASN A 70 0.91 8.25 6.41
N HIS A 71 0.64 9.47 6.91
CA HIS A 71 1.34 10.02 8.07
C HIS A 71 1.34 9.06 9.27
N ILE A 72 0.17 8.50 9.62
CA ILE A 72 0.03 7.52 10.72
C ILE A 72 0.86 6.24 10.50
N GLY A 73 1.19 5.88 9.26
CA GLY A 73 1.96 4.69 8.90
C GLY A 73 3.47 4.92 8.79
N GLY A 74 3.95 6.15 9.00
CA GLY A 74 5.35 6.55 8.84
C GLY A 74 5.61 7.57 7.73
N GLY A 75 4.59 7.89 6.92
CA GLY A 75 4.67 8.93 5.89
C GLY A 75 5.60 8.60 4.72
N LEU A 76 5.95 9.64 3.95
CA LEU A 76 6.86 9.57 2.81
C LEU A 76 8.32 9.47 3.29
N ASP A 77 8.68 8.34 3.91
CA ASP A 77 10.04 8.06 4.41
C ASP A 77 10.54 6.73 3.84
N VAL A 78 11.76 6.74 3.29
CA VAL A 78 12.45 5.56 2.75
C VAL A 78 12.58 4.45 3.79
N ARG A 79 12.85 4.78 5.06
CA ARG A 79 13.00 3.80 6.15
C ARG A 79 11.70 3.02 6.41
N THR A 80 10.56 3.64 6.13
CA THR A 80 9.25 2.99 6.22
C THR A 80 9.12 1.90 5.15
N ILE A 81 9.65 2.15 3.94
CA ILE A 81 9.68 1.20 2.83
C ILE A 81 10.66 0.06 3.14
N GLU A 82 11.88 0.36 3.55
CA GLU A 82 12.90 -0.63 3.93
C GLU A 82 12.35 -1.61 4.98
N ARG A 83 11.76 -1.08 6.06
CA ARG A 83 11.13 -1.89 7.10
C ARG A 83 10.06 -2.82 6.52
N ALA A 84 9.19 -2.31 5.65
CA ALA A 84 8.14 -3.12 5.05
C ALA A 84 8.69 -4.21 4.12
N VAL A 85 9.78 -3.93 3.39
CA VAL A 85 10.49 -4.92 2.57
C VAL A 85 11.08 -6.02 3.44
N TYR A 86 11.76 -5.67 4.54
CA TYR A 86 12.30 -6.66 5.48
C TYR A 86 11.20 -7.51 6.12
N GLN A 87 10.07 -6.91 6.47
CA GLN A 87 8.90 -7.63 6.99
C GLN A 87 8.19 -8.48 5.94
N HIS A 88 8.29 -8.11 4.66
CA HIS A 88 7.67 -8.88 3.58
C HIS A 88 8.44 -10.18 3.34
N GLY A 89 9.74 -10.24 3.64
CA GLY A 89 10.55 -11.42 3.40
C GLY A 89 10.83 -11.64 1.91
N ASP A 90 11.69 -12.62 1.63
CA ASP A 90 12.14 -13.01 0.29
C ASP A 90 11.38 -14.21 -0.29
N ASP A 91 10.50 -14.81 0.51
CA ASP A 91 9.77 -16.05 0.22
C ASP A 91 8.50 -15.89 -0.64
N GLY A 92 8.07 -14.65 -0.88
CA GLY A 92 6.84 -14.35 -1.61
C GLY A 92 7.03 -14.39 -3.14
N PRO A 93 6.16 -15.08 -3.91
CA PRO A 93 6.17 -15.03 -5.37
C PRO A 93 5.73 -13.66 -5.93
N ALA A 94 5.11 -12.81 -5.11
CA ALA A 94 4.71 -11.45 -5.47
C ALA A 94 5.42 -10.40 -4.62
N ARG A 95 5.78 -9.29 -5.28
CA ARG A 95 6.46 -8.14 -4.69
C ARG A 95 5.55 -7.40 -3.71
N LEU A 96 6.18 -6.72 -2.75
CA LEU A 96 5.50 -5.74 -1.92
C LEU A 96 4.95 -4.60 -2.81
N VAL A 97 3.69 -4.20 -2.57
CA VAL A 97 3.10 -3.00 -3.17
C VAL A 97 3.19 -1.84 -2.18
N VAL A 98 3.75 -0.72 -2.59
CA VAL A 98 3.87 0.51 -1.80
C VAL A 98 2.92 1.54 -2.39
N TYR A 99 1.98 2.01 -1.58
CA TYR A 99 1.02 3.04 -1.95
C TYR A 99 1.50 4.40 -1.43
N LEU A 100 1.57 5.39 -2.31
CA LEU A 100 1.60 6.80 -1.93
C LEU A 100 0.37 7.15 -1.07
N PRO A 101 0.38 8.30 -0.37
CA PRO A 101 -0.65 8.65 0.61
C PRO A 101 -2.08 8.50 0.10
N THR A 102 -2.94 8.04 1.00
CA THR A 102 -4.38 7.80 0.79
C THR A 102 -5.25 8.61 1.76
N VAL A 103 -4.66 9.08 2.85
CA VAL A 103 -5.17 10.18 3.66
C VAL A 103 -4.42 11.43 3.20
N VAL A 104 -5.15 12.32 2.52
CA VAL A 104 -4.59 13.51 1.86
C VAL A 104 -5.31 14.76 2.36
N ASP A 105 -4.62 15.90 2.37
CA ASP A 105 -5.18 17.19 2.80
C ASP A 105 -6.11 17.80 1.74
N ARG A 106 -7.17 17.07 1.39
CA ARG A 106 -8.18 17.50 0.42
C ARG A 106 -9.57 17.29 1.00
N THR A 107 -10.45 18.25 0.74
CA THR A 107 -11.86 18.22 1.10
C THR A 107 -12.65 17.32 0.15
N HIS A 108 -12.34 16.01 0.13
CA HIS A 108 -13.23 15.03 -0.48
C HIS A 108 -13.87 14.17 0.62
N ALA A 109 -15.08 14.54 1.03
CA ALA A 109 -15.84 13.77 1.99
C ALA A 109 -16.33 12.47 1.32
N CYS A 110 -15.83 11.33 1.78
CA CYS A 110 -16.34 10.04 1.35
C CYS A 110 -17.79 9.86 1.84
N GLY A 111 -18.76 9.76 0.93
CA GLY A 111 -20.18 9.58 1.26
C GLY A 111 -20.56 8.19 1.80
N LEU A 112 -19.62 7.24 1.85
CA LEU A 112 -19.87 5.91 2.40
C LEU A 112 -19.85 5.96 3.93
N SER A 113 -20.88 5.38 4.55
CA SER A 113 -20.86 5.11 5.98
C SER A 113 -19.79 4.06 6.30
N ARG A 114 -18.90 4.38 7.23
CA ARG A 114 -17.79 3.51 7.64
C ARG A 114 -17.67 3.53 9.15
N VAL A 115 -17.47 2.35 9.74
CA VAL A 115 -17.27 2.20 11.18
C VAL A 115 -15.76 2.16 11.46
N PRO A 116 -15.22 3.06 12.31
CA PRO A 116 -13.83 2.98 12.73
C PRO A 116 -13.48 1.61 13.30
N PHE A 117 -12.27 1.12 12.99
CA PHE A 117 -11.84 -0.20 13.46
C PHE A 117 -11.70 -0.25 14.99
N HIS A 118 -11.12 0.81 15.57
CA HIS A 118 -10.83 0.92 17.00
C HIS A 118 -11.56 2.14 17.61
N PRO A 119 -12.11 2.06 18.84
CA PRO A 119 -12.88 3.16 19.44
C PRO A 119 -12.08 4.44 19.69
N LEU A 120 -10.76 4.33 19.85
CA LEU A 120 -9.86 5.49 19.99
C LEU A 120 -9.40 6.09 18.65
N LEU A 121 -9.77 5.48 17.53
CA LEU A 121 -9.37 5.96 16.22
C LEU A 121 -10.44 6.93 15.71
N ASP A 122 -10.01 8.17 15.47
CA ASP A 122 -10.79 9.16 14.73
C ASP A 122 -10.16 9.39 13.34
N PRO A 123 -10.72 8.79 12.27
CA PRO A 123 -10.20 8.97 10.91
C PRO A 123 -10.24 10.43 10.43
N ALA A 124 -11.15 11.26 10.96
CA ALA A 124 -11.26 12.67 10.57
C ALA A 124 -10.16 13.54 11.19
N ALA A 125 -9.57 13.10 12.31
CA ALA A 125 -8.47 13.78 12.98
C ALA A 125 -7.09 13.44 12.41
N LEU A 126 -7.00 12.55 11.42
CA LEU A 126 -5.72 12.14 10.85
C LEU A 126 -5.13 13.21 9.94
N THR A 127 -3.85 13.49 10.14
CA THR A 127 -3.05 14.34 9.25
C THR A 127 -2.93 13.69 7.88
N GLY A 128 -3.37 14.41 6.84
CA GLY A 128 -3.13 14.03 5.47
C GLY A 128 -1.71 14.36 5.03
N LEU A 129 -1.27 13.72 3.96
CA LEU A 129 -0.01 14.07 3.30
C LEU A 129 -0.28 14.55 1.88
N ARG A 130 0.63 15.39 1.40
CA ARG A 130 0.63 15.89 0.03
C ARG A 130 1.81 15.27 -0.72
N VAL A 131 1.56 14.92 -1.98
CA VAL A 131 2.60 14.45 -2.90
C VAL A 131 3.18 15.60 -3.73
N ALA A 132 2.49 16.74 -3.78
CA ALA A 132 2.93 17.95 -4.44
C ALA A 132 2.75 19.18 -3.53
N ASP A 133 3.59 20.18 -3.74
CA ASP A 133 3.49 21.48 -3.07
C ASP A 133 2.42 22.40 -3.69
N GLU A 134 2.33 23.63 -3.20
CA GLU A 134 1.36 24.62 -3.68
C GLU A 134 1.59 25.06 -5.14
N SER A 135 2.82 24.95 -5.64
CA SER A 135 3.14 25.20 -7.06
C SER A 135 2.77 24.01 -7.96
N GLY A 136 2.47 22.87 -7.34
CA GLY A 136 2.20 21.60 -8.01
C GLY A 136 3.45 20.76 -8.27
N ALA A 137 4.65 21.23 -7.92
CA ALA A 137 5.85 20.41 -8.02
C ALA A 137 5.78 19.25 -7.01
N LEU A 138 6.28 18.07 -7.39
CA LEU A 138 6.35 16.95 -6.45
C LEU A 138 7.28 17.31 -5.29
N VAL A 139 6.88 16.95 -4.07
CA VAL A 139 7.72 17.20 -2.89
C VAL A 139 8.99 16.35 -2.96
N PRO A 140 10.14 16.81 -2.43
CA PRO A 140 11.40 16.08 -2.50
C PRO A 140 11.33 14.62 -2.02
N ALA A 141 10.52 14.37 -0.98
CA ALA A 141 10.29 13.05 -0.42
C ALA A 141 9.69 12.05 -1.44
N VAL A 142 8.88 12.50 -2.40
CA VAL A 142 8.34 11.62 -3.46
C VAL A 142 9.46 11.13 -4.37
N HIS A 143 10.43 11.98 -4.70
CA HIS A 143 11.60 11.55 -5.49
C HIS A 143 12.48 10.56 -4.74
N GLU A 144 12.60 10.69 -3.41
CA GLU A 144 13.28 9.70 -2.57
C GLU A 144 12.53 8.36 -2.56
N VAL A 145 11.20 8.39 -2.43
CA VAL A 145 10.35 7.20 -2.50
C VAL A 145 10.47 6.51 -3.86
N LEU A 146 10.49 7.25 -4.97
CA LEU A 146 10.66 6.70 -6.32
C LEU A 146 12.01 5.97 -6.47
N ARG A 147 13.11 6.58 -6.01
CA ARG A 147 14.44 5.95 -6.00
C ARG A 147 14.46 4.71 -5.13
N ALA A 148 13.91 4.79 -3.92
CA ALA A 148 13.83 3.66 -3.01
C ALA A 148 12.99 2.52 -3.60
N ALA A 149 11.88 2.83 -4.27
CA ALA A 149 11.04 1.81 -4.88
C ALA A 149 11.78 1.04 -5.98
N ARG A 150 12.55 1.75 -6.81
CA ARG A 150 13.43 1.16 -7.81
C ARG A 150 14.51 0.29 -7.17
N ASP A 151 15.26 0.85 -6.22
CA ASP A 151 16.43 0.20 -5.62
C ASP A 151 16.04 -1.03 -4.77
N LEU A 152 14.89 -0.97 -4.10
CA LEU A 152 14.34 -2.07 -3.30
C LEU A 152 13.44 -3.02 -4.11
N CYS A 153 13.30 -2.80 -5.43
CA CYS A 153 12.54 -3.65 -6.35
C CYS A 153 11.07 -3.89 -5.93
N VAL A 154 10.40 -2.86 -5.40
CA VAL A 154 8.97 -2.92 -5.03
C VAL A 154 8.09 -2.35 -6.16
N VAL A 155 6.78 -2.60 -6.08
CA VAL A 155 5.81 -1.92 -6.96
C VAL A 155 5.32 -0.66 -6.25
N LEU A 156 5.40 0.50 -6.89
CA LEU A 156 4.78 1.72 -6.37
C LEU A 156 3.35 1.85 -6.89
N ALA A 157 2.46 2.49 -6.14
CA ALA A 157 1.10 2.84 -6.58
C ALA A 157 0.80 4.29 -6.17
N THR A 158 0.05 5.01 -6.99
CA THR A 158 -0.12 6.48 -6.90
C THR A 158 -0.97 6.96 -5.72
N GLY A 159 -1.60 6.05 -4.96
CA GLY A 159 -2.43 6.42 -3.81
C GLY A 159 -3.66 7.22 -4.21
N HIS A 160 -3.97 8.27 -3.45
CA HIS A 160 -5.06 9.22 -3.76
C HIS A 160 -4.56 10.52 -4.41
N ALA A 161 -3.48 10.43 -5.20
CA ALA A 161 -3.05 11.52 -6.07
C ALA A 161 -4.18 11.90 -7.06
N ASN A 162 -4.37 13.20 -7.28
CA ASN A 162 -5.29 13.68 -8.31
C ASN A 162 -4.69 13.47 -9.72
N ARG A 163 -5.45 13.79 -10.77
CA ARG A 163 -5.02 13.64 -12.16
C ARG A 163 -3.64 14.26 -12.46
N GLU A 164 -3.42 15.52 -12.10
CA GLU A 164 -2.16 16.23 -12.38
C GLU A 164 -1.00 15.68 -11.56
N GLU A 165 -1.24 15.38 -10.27
CA GLU A 165 -0.24 14.74 -9.40
C GLU A 165 0.16 13.37 -9.95
N THR A 166 -0.81 12.55 -10.37
CA THR A 166 -0.57 11.24 -10.97
C THR A 166 0.28 11.35 -12.23
N LEU A 167 -0.02 12.27 -13.14
CA LEU A 167 0.79 12.47 -14.35
C LEU A 167 2.23 12.86 -14.00
N ARG A 168 2.43 13.78 -13.05
CA ARG A 168 3.77 14.15 -12.57
C ARG A 168 4.51 12.98 -11.92
N ILE A 169 3.82 12.14 -11.16
CA ILE A 169 4.40 10.92 -10.57
C ILE A 169 4.84 9.95 -11.67
N VAL A 170 4.03 9.77 -12.71
CA VAL A 170 4.37 8.92 -13.87
C VAL A 170 5.61 9.46 -14.57
N ASP A 171 5.66 10.75 -14.89
CA ASP A 171 6.81 11.38 -15.53
C ASP A 171 8.08 11.21 -14.68
N ALA A 172 7.99 11.51 -13.38
CA ALA A 172 9.12 11.35 -12.46
C ALA A 172 9.56 9.88 -12.27
N ALA A 173 8.63 8.94 -12.32
CA ALA A 173 8.94 7.51 -12.27
C ALA A 173 9.74 7.09 -13.51
N VAL A 174 9.31 7.49 -14.70
CA VAL A 174 10.02 7.26 -15.96
C VAL A 174 11.43 7.86 -15.91
N ASP A 175 11.56 9.13 -15.49
CA ASP A 175 12.85 9.81 -15.38
C ASP A 175 13.81 9.15 -14.38
N SER A 176 13.27 8.56 -13.31
CA SER A 176 14.05 7.83 -12.30
C SER A 176 14.44 6.40 -12.73
N GLY A 177 13.89 5.91 -13.83
CA GLY A 177 14.03 4.54 -14.30
C GLY A 177 13.23 3.51 -13.49
N LEU A 178 12.16 3.93 -12.82
CA LEU A 178 11.23 3.02 -12.15
C LEU A 178 10.29 2.40 -13.19
N ASP A 179 10.37 1.07 -13.34
CA ASP A 179 9.59 0.30 -14.32
C ASP A 179 8.27 -0.27 -13.77
N ARG A 180 7.95 0.02 -12.50
CA ARG A 180 6.83 -0.57 -11.74
C ARG A 180 6.09 0.50 -10.92
N LEU A 181 5.05 1.05 -11.54
CA LEU A 181 4.13 2.04 -10.98
C LEU A 181 2.67 1.61 -11.20
#